data_AF-A0A645GDH5-F1
#
_entry.id   AF-A0A645GDH5-F1
#
_cell.length_a   1.000
_cell.length_b   1.000
_cell.length_c   1.000
_cell.angle_alpha   90.00
_cell.angle_beta   90.00
_cell.angle_gamma   90.00
#
_symmetry.space_group_name_H-M   'P 1'
#
loop_
_entity.id
_entity.type
_entity.pdbx_description
1 polymer ?
#
loop_
_entity_poly.entity_id
_entity_poly.type
_entity_poly.pdbx_seq_one_letter_code
_entity_poly.pdbx_strand_id
1 'polypeptide(L)'
;MVAALGGAAFPAHIDRSSFSLLSNLGLWDPGLGFPLAEVSRQCPADFAASRPDLADVPLISGSDAHRLEEVGDRLSWMELPEKTAAAVLAWLRRGGPGVL
;
A
#
# COMPACT_ATOMS: atom_id res chain seq x y z
N MET A 1 -8.71 -3.52 -15.84
CA MET A 1 -7.90 -4.38 -16.73
C MET A 1 -7.03 -5.38 -15.96
N VAL A 2 -6.26 -4.98 -14.93
CA VAL A 2 -5.39 -5.91 -14.16
C VAL A 2 -6.18 -7.01 -13.42
N ALA A 3 -7.31 -6.67 -12.78
CA ALA A 3 -8.13 -7.64 -12.04
C ALA A 3 -8.66 -8.78 -12.92
N ALA A 4 -9.00 -8.50 -14.18
CA ALA A 4 -9.47 -9.50 -15.16
C ALA A 4 -8.37 -10.51 -15.55
N LEU A 5 -7.10 -10.14 -15.36
CA LEU A 5 -5.94 -11.01 -15.58
C LEU A 5 -5.43 -11.66 -14.29
N GLY A 6 -6.18 -11.54 -13.19
CA GLY A 6 -5.80 -12.11 -11.90
C GLY A 6 -4.86 -11.25 -11.05
N GLY A 7 -4.42 -10.08 -11.54
CA GLY A 7 -3.49 -9.22 -10.81
C GLY A 7 -4.12 -8.38 -9.70
N ALA A 8 -3.27 -7.63 -9.00
CA ALA A 8 -3.64 -6.67 -7.96
C ALA A 8 -3.19 -5.26 -8.36
N ALA A 9 -3.93 -4.23 -7.92
CA ALA A 9 -3.57 -2.84 -8.09
C ALA A 9 -3.92 -2.07 -6.82
N PHE A 10 -3.11 -1.08 -6.48
CA PHE A 10 -3.29 -0.17 -5.36
C PHE A 10 -2.51 1.13 -5.62
N PRO A 11 -2.91 2.26 -5.03
CA PRO A 11 -2.18 3.52 -5.16
C PRO A 11 -0.85 3.46 -4.42
N ALA A 12 0.22 3.89 -5.09
CA ALA A 12 1.57 3.95 -4.53
C ALA A 12 1.79 5.22 -3.69
N HIS A 13 2.59 5.12 -2.62
CA HIS A 13 3.12 6.21 -1.79
C HIS A 13 2.16 7.41 -1.63
N ILE A 14 0.95 7.15 -1.12
CA ILE A 14 -0.18 8.09 -1.13
C ILE A 14 0.07 9.36 -0.31
N ASP A 15 0.99 9.30 0.65
CA ASP A 15 1.39 10.35 1.59
C ASP A 15 2.36 11.38 1.00
N ARG A 16 3.01 11.09 -0.14
CA ARG A 16 3.95 12.04 -0.76
C ARG A 16 3.25 13.35 -1.12
N SER A 17 3.96 14.47 -0.99
CA SER A 17 3.41 15.81 -1.28
C SER A 17 3.23 16.11 -2.78
N SER A 18 3.73 15.24 -3.66
CA SER A 18 3.62 15.37 -5.11
C SER A 18 3.48 14.00 -5.77
N PHE A 19 2.80 13.94 -6.92
CA PHE A 19 2.60 12.71 -7.71
C PHE A 19 1.98 11.55 -6.89
N SER A 20 1.14 11.90 -5.92
CA SER A 20 0.45 10.94 -5.04
C SER A 20 -1.06 11.12 -5.14
N LEU A 21 -1.80 10.11 -4.70
CA LEU A 21 -3.26 10.18 -4.65
C LEU A 21 -3.74 11.36 -3.79
N LEU A 22 -3.19 11.52 -2.58
CA LEU A 22 -3.69 12.54 -1.65
C LEU A 22 -3.23 13.95 -2.03
N SER A 23 -2.07 14.11 -2.65
CA SER A 23 -1.66 15.43 -3.19
C SER A 23 -2.56 15.90 -4.33
N ASN A 24 -3.12 14.98 -5.13
CA ASN A 24 -4.01 15.32 -6.24
C ASN A 24 -5.49 15.42 -5.85
N LEU A 25 -5.98 14.48 -5.03
CA LEU A 25 -7.41 14.37 -4.70
C LEU A 25 -7.77 14.99 -3.34
N GLY A 26 -6.79 15.19 -2.46
CA GLY A 26 -6.99 15.67 -1.09
C GLY A 26 -7.54 14.63 -0.11
N LEU A 27 -8.16 13.56 -0.61
CA LEU A 27 -8.77 12.50 0.20
C LEU A 27 -8.75 11.12 -0.45
N TRP A 28 -8.84 10.10 0.39
CA TRP A 28 -9.18 8.75 -0.02
C TRP A 28 -10.69 8.62 -0.17
N ASP A 29 -11.13 8.22 -1.36
CA ASP A 29 -12.53 7.91 -1.65
C ASP A 29 -12.72 6.38 -1.71
N PRO A 30 -13.53 5.79 -0.82
CA PRO A 30 -13.86 4.36 -0.88
C PRO A 30 -14.42 3.92 -2.25
N GLY A 31 -15.04 4.83 -3.01
CA GLY A 31 -15.51 4.59 -4.38
C GLY A 31 -14.41 4.23 -5.39
N LEU A 32 -13.13 4.45 -5.05
CA LEU A 32 -11.99 4.03 -5.86
C LEU A 32 -11.84 2.49 -5.91
N GLY A 33 -12.36 1.77 -4.92
CA GLY A 33 -12.41 0.31 -4.92
C GLY A 33 -11.06 -0.40 -4.79
N PHE A 34 -10.03 0.27 -4.29
CA PHE A 34 -8.73 -0.35 -4.02
C PHE A 34 -8.74 -1.07 -2.65
N PRO A 35 -8.11 -2.26 -2.56
CA PRO A 35 -8.16 -3.07 -1.34
C PRO A 35 -7.18 -2.58 -0.25
N LEU A 36 -6.17 -1.81 -0.63
CA LEU A 36 -5.12 -1.26 0.24
C LEU A 36 -4.46 -0.05 -0.44
N ALA A 37 -3.60 0.63 0.30
CA ALA A 37 -2.73 1.67 -0.23
C ALA A 37 -1.29 1.49 0.25
N GLU A 38 -0.33 2.02 -0.51
CA GLU A 38 1.06 2.08 -0.07
C GLU A 38 1.38 3.47 0.50
N VAL A 39 2.13 3.50 1.59
CA VAL A 39 2.75 4.71 2.14
C VAL A 39 4.27 4.67 1.96
N SER A 40 4.85 5.85 1.77
CA SER A 40 6.28 6.02 1.58
C SER A 40 7.05 5.65 2.84
N ARG A 41 8.32 5.30 2.67
CA ARG A 41 9.23 5.00 3.79
C ARG A 41 9.37 6.15 4.80
N GLN A 42 9.11 7.38 4.38
CA GLN A 42 9.19 8.58 5.19
C GLN A 42 7.82 9.01 5.75
N CYS A 43 6.78 8.19 5.55
CA CYS A 43 5.45 8.46 6.08
C CYS A 43 5.52 8.57 7.62
N PRO A 44 4.99 9.66 8.21
CA PRO A 44 4.92 9.81 9.66
C PRO A 44 4.07 8.69 10.30
N ALA A 45 4.45 8.27 11.51
CA ALA A 45 3.74 7.19 12.21
C ALA A 45 2.30 7.56 12.60
N ASP A 46 2.00 8.85 12.77
CA ASP A 46 0.68 9.40 13.08
C ASP A 46 -0.16 9.72 11.83
N PHE A 47 0.39 9.51 10.63
CA PHE A 47 -0.25 9.88 9.38
C PHE A 47 -1.65 9.29 9.24
N ALA A 48 -1.79 7.96 9.38
CA ALA A 48 -3.09 7.28 9.27
C ALA A 48 -4.05 7.71 10.40
N ALA A 49 -3.54 7.86 11.63
CA ALA A 49 -4.34 8.29 12.77
C ALA A 49 -4.89 9.71 12.61
N SER A 50 -4.17 10.57 11.88
CA SER A 50 -4.59 11.95 11.57
C SER A 50 -5.58 12.05 10.40
N ARG A 51 -5.90 10.93 9.73
CA ARG A 51 -6.65 10.88 8.47
C ARG A 51 -7.88 9.96 8.59
N PRO A 52 -9.05 10.51 9.00
CA PRO A 52 -10.27 9.71 9.16
C PRO A 52 -10.71 8.96 7.89
N ASP A 53 -10.38 9.49 6.71
CA ASP A 53 -10.65 8.86 5.42
C ASP A 53 -9.81 7.59 5.15
N LEU A 54 -8.76 7.36 5.95
CA LEU A 54 -7.90 6.18 5.89
C LEU A 54 -8.16 5.17 7.01
N ALA A 55 -9.14 5.40 7.90
CA ALA A 55 -9.33 4.62 9.12
C ALA A 55 -9.44 3.10 8.88
N ASP A 56 -10.10 2.70 7.80
CA ASP A 56 -10.32 1.30 7.43
C ASP A 56 -9.50 0.87 6.20
N VAL A 57 -8.48 1.66 5.82
CA VAL A 57 -7.65 1.40 4.64
C VAL A 57 -6.38 0.67 5.10
N PRO A 58 -6.18 -0.59 4.70
CA PRO A 58 -4.92 -1.27 4.98
C PRO A 58 -3.76 -0.55 4.29
N LEU A 59 -2.68 -0.34 5.03
CA LEU A 59 -1.47 0.32 4.55
C LEU A 59 -0.32 -0.68 4.45
N ILE A 60 0.45 -0.57 3.38
CA ILE A 60 1.72 -1.28 3.19
C ILE A 60 2.83 -0.27 2.92
N SER A 61 4.08 -0.72 2.98
CA SER A 61 5.23 0.09 2.54
C SER A 61 6.15 -0.71 1.63
N GLY A 62 6.61 -0.06 0.56
CA GLY A 62 7.67 -0.52 -0.32
C GLY A 62 8.83 0.47 -0.34
N SER A 63 9.99 0.02 -0.82
CA SER A 63 11.20 0.86 -0.85
C SER A 63 11.23 1.87 -1.98
N ASP A 64 10.52 1.61 -3.09
CA ASP A 64 10.63 2.40 -4.33
C ASP A 64 12.10 2.61 -4.75
N ALA A 65 12.91 1.55 -4.60
CA ALA A 65 14.36 1.62 -4.76
C ALA A 65 14.77 1.83 -6.22
N HIS A 66 15.53 2.88 -6.48
CA HIS A 66 16.15 3.21 -7.76
C HIS A 66 17.64 2.83 -7.79
N ARG A 67 18.23 2.55 -6.61
CA ARG A 67 19.60 2.07 -6.43
C ARG A 67 19.67 0.90 -5.46
N LEU A 68 20.75 0.12 -5.52
CA LEU A 68 20.88 -1.10 -4.70
C LEU A 68 20.89 -0.79 -3.19
N GLU A 69 21.56 0.28 -2.79
CA GLU A 69 21.62 0.76 -1.41
C GLU A 69 20.27 1.26 -0.87
N GLU A 70 19.26 1.43 -1.73
CA GLU A 70 17.90 1.85 -1.34
C GLU A 70 16.98 0.66 -1.10
N VAL A 71 17.43 -0.57 -1.38
CA VAL A 71 16.73 -1.78 -0.94
C VAL A 71 16.85 -1.87 0.58
N GLY A 72 15.81 -1.42 1.26
CA GLY A 72 15.78 -1.31 2.71
C GLY A 72 15.76 -2.65 3.44
N ASP A 73 15.94 -2.57 4.75
CA ASP A 73 15.80 -3.71 5.66
C ASP A 73 14.36 -4.25 5.68
N ARG A 74 14.20 -5.48 6.19
CA ARG A 74 12.89 -6.14 6.32
C ARG A 74 12.05 -5.48 7.42
N LEU A 75 11.37 -4.39 7.08
CA LEU A 75 10.50 -3.63 7.99
C LEU A 75 9.05 -4.14 8.00
N SER A 76 8.59 -4.72 6.90
CA SER A 76 7.22 -5.25 6.76
C SER A 76 7.23 -6.73 6.44
N TRP A 77 6.15 -7.42 6.81
CA TRP A 77 6.00 -8.85 6.58
C TRP A 77 4.54 -9.20 6.23
N MET A 78 4.35 -10.36 5.60
CA MET A 78 3.05 -10.90 5.24
C MET A 78 3.00 -12.37 5.65
N GLU A 79 1.96 -12.76 6.38
CA GLU A 79 1.64 -14.17 6.62
C GLU A 79 1.01 -14.74 5.35
N LEU A 80 1.68 -15.76 4.79
CA LEU A 80 1.24 -16.47 3.60
C LEU A 80 1.17 -17.97 3.89
N PRO A 81 0.16 -18.69 3.34
CA PRO A 81 0.11 -20.15 3.46
C PRO A 81 1.27 -20.85 2.74
N GLU A 82 1.83 -20.20 1.71
CA GLU A 82 2.95 -20.68 0.91
C GLU A 82 3.74 -19.51 0.30
N LYS A 83 5.03 -19.72 0.01
CA LYS A 83 5.91 -18.70 -0.59
C LYS A 83 5.76 -18.65 -2.11
N THR A 84 4.55 -18.39 -2.59
CA THR A 84 4.22 -18.32 -4.02
C THR A 84 3.71 -16.94 -4.42
N ALA A 85 3.90 -16.56 -5.69
CA ALA A 85 3.35 -15.31 -6.22
C ALA A 85 1.82 -15.27 -6.13
N ALA A 86 1.15 -16.42 -6.29
CA ALA A 86 -0.29 -16.55 -6.16
C ALA A 86 -0.77 -16.21 -4.73
N ALA A 87 -0.07 -16.69 -3.70
CA ALA A 87 -0.38 -16.36 -2.31
C ALA A 87 -0.18 -14.86 -2.02
N VAL A 88 0.87 -14.24 -2.57
CA VAL A 88 1.10 -12.79 -2.47
C VAL A 88 -0.03 -12.00 -3.13
N LEU A 89 -0.40 -12.35 -4.37
CA LEU A 89 -1.50 -11.68 -5.09
C LEU A 89 -2.84 -11.82 -4.34
N ALA A 90 -3.12 -13.01 -3.79
CA ALA A 90 -4.30 -13.23 -2.97
C ALA A 90 -4.28 -12.36 -1.70
N TRP A 91 -3.13 -12.23 -1.03
CA TRP A 91 -2.94 -11.36 0.12
C TRP A 91 -3.16 -9.87 -0.20
N LEU A 92 -2.62 -9.38 -1.33
CA LEU A 92 -2.80 -7.99 -1.75
C LEU A 92 -4.25 -7.68 -2.12
N ARG A 93 -4.95 -8.60 -2.80
CA ARG A 93 -6.35 -8.41 -3.23
C ARG A 93 -7.35 -8.39 -2.07
N ARG A 94 -7.02 -9.03 -0.94
CA ARG A 94 -7.84 -8.98 0.28
C ARG A 94 -7.49 -7.81 1.19
N GLY A 95 -6.48 -7.00 0.85
CA GLY A 95 -6.02 -5.88 1.65
C GLY A 95 -5.00 -6.22 2.75
N GLY A 96 -4.71 -7.51 2.99
CA GLY A 96 -3.98 -7.95 4.18
C GLY A 96 -4.71 -7.60 5.49
N PRO A 97 -4.35 -8.20 6.64
CA PRO A 97 -4.64 -7.57 7.92
C PRO A 97 -3.67 -6.38 7.99
N GLY A 98 -4.17 -5.14 8.09
CA GLY A 98 -3.29 -3.97 8.16
C GLY A 98 -2.20 -4.18 9.22
N VAL A 99 -0.94 -4.16 8.81
CA VAL A 99 0.20 -4.16 9.73
C VAL A 99 0.89 -2.81 9.54
N LEU A 100 0.72 -1.93 10.54
CA LEU A 100 1.66 -0.86 10.81
C LEU A 100 2.72 -1.40 11.77
#